data_AF-A0A528INA2-F1
#
_entry.id   AF-A0A528INA2-F1
#
_cell.length_a   1.000
_cell.length_b   1.000
_cell.length_c   1.000
_cell.angle_alpha   90.00
_cell.angle_beta   90.00
_cell.angle_gamma   90.00
#
_symmetry.space_group_name_H-M   'P 1'
#
loop_
_entity.id
_entity.type
_entity.pdbx_description
1 polymer ?
#
loop_
_entity_poly.entity_id
_entity_poly.type
_entity_poly.pdbx_seq_one_letter_code
_entity_poly.pdbx_strand_id
1 'polypeptide(L)'
;MEILDSARIAKAKRAFTTRRVPVERMQMLLPPPTEPKAGDLVLARIEALGHHKAVELLSGRKAALAATDEIVLAYGNRYAPDQFEAIVPRDLGPCHMVAAGGVASRAMTWHDKTMSPTAIVPLGLVTNSCGRVLNVADFAVAPQPARLIPPTIVVFGTSMNSGKTTTAASLVRGLTRAGFAVGAAKVTGTGAGNDLWLMMDAGAC
;
A
#
# COMPACT_ATOMS: atom_id res chain seq x y z
N MET A 1 25.15 6.54 2.53
CA MET A 1 23.96 6.97 1.77
C MET A 1 24.35 7.11 0.32
N GLU A 2 23.47 6.71 -0.59
CA GLU A 2 23.67 6.76 -2.04
C GLU A 2 22.70 7.79 -2.64
N ILE A 3 23.15 8.60 -3.59
CA ILE A 3 22.25 9.49 -4.35
C ILE A 3 21.36 8.61 -5.20
N LEU A 4 20.05 8.79 -5.06
CA LEU A 4 19.09 8.03 -5.84
C LEU A 4 18.84 8.76 -7.16
N ASP A 5 19.41 8.23 -8.24
CA ASP A 5 19.24 8.79 -9.58
C ASP A 5 17.76 8.89 -9.96
N SER A 6 17.35 10.09 -10.38
CA SER A 6 16.02 10.39 -10.90
C SER A 6 15.55 9.41 -11.99
N ALA A 7 16.45 8.97 -12.88
CA ALA A 7 16.10 8.03 -13.94
C ALA A 7 15.82 6.62 -13.39
N ARG A 8 16.49 6.23 -12.30
CA ARG A 8 16.24 4.96 -11.61
C ARG A 8 14.87 4.97 -10.93
N ILE A 9 14.51 6.04 -10.20
CA ILE A 9 13.17 6.16 -9.59
C ILE A 9 12.08 6.16 -10.66
N ALA A 10 12.28 6.87 -11.76
CA ALA A 10 11.31 6.93 -12.85
C ALA A 10 11.03 5.55 -13.48
N LYS A 11 12.03 4.66 -13.49
CA LYS A 11 11.90 3.27 -13.96
C LYS A 11 11.27 2.35 -12.92
N ALA A 12 11.48 2.61 -11.63
CA ALA A 12 10.94 1.78 -10.56
C ALA A 12 9.41 1.85 -10.51
N LYS A 13 8.75 0.71 -10.37
CA LYS A 13 7.27 0.67 -10.27
C LYS A 13 6.86 1.13 -8.88
N ARG A 14 6.22 2.29 -8.81
CA ARG A 14 5.74 2.86 -7.55
C ARG A 14 4.37 2.32 -7.19
N ALA A 15 4.28 1.71 -6.02
CA ALA A 15 3.05 1.09 -5.57
C ALA A 15 2.04 2.08 -5.00
N PHE A 16 0.75 1.75 -5.07
CA PHE A 16 -0.37 2.62 -4.70
C PHE A 16 -0.33 3.10 -3.24
N THR A 17 0.23 2.32 -2.32
CA THR A 17 0.50 2.72 -0.93
C THR A 17 1.38 3.98 -0.83
N THR A 18 2.23 4.23 -1.82
CA THR A 18 3.17 5.37 -1.86
C THR A 18 2.64 6.60 -2.60
N ARG A 19 1.37 6.58 -3.07
CA ARG A 19 0.80 7.60 -3.98
C ARG A 19 0.78 9.04 -3.46
N ARG A 20 0.80 9.24 -2.14
CA ARG A 20 0.80 10.58 -1.53
C ARG A 20 2.21 11.15 -1.34
N VAL A 21 3.25 10.35 -1.53
CA VAL A 21 4.64 10.81 -1.44
C VAL A 21 5.06 11.40 -2.79
N PRO A 22 5.43 12.68 -2.88
CA PRO A 22 5.90 13.27 -4.14
C PRO A 22 7.22 12.63 -4.58
N VAL A 23 7.39 12.40 -5.88
CA VAL A 23 8.59 11.72 -6.41
C VAL A 23 9.83 12.58 -6.20
N GLU A 24 9.68 13.89 -6.22
CA GLU A 24 10.73 14.90 -6.06
C GLU A 24 11.36 14.85 -4.66
N ARG A 25 10.65 14.26 -3.68
CA ARG A 25 11.15 14.07 -2.31
C ARG A 25 12.03 12.83 -2.18
N MET A 26 11.94 11.89 -3.12
CA MET A 26 12.74 10.66 -3.15
C MET A 26 14.09 10.96 -3.78
N GLN A 27 15.11 11.22 -2.95
CA GLN A 27 16.37 11.79 -3.45
C GLN A 27 17.59 10.94 -3.12
N MET A 28 17.53 10.15 -2.05
CA MET A 28 18.66 9.36 -1.59
C MET A 28 18.20 8.00 -1.05
N LEU A 29 19.09 7.01 -1.07
CA LEU A 29 18.92 5.71 -0.43
C LEU A 29 19.78 5.61 0.83
N LEU A 30 19.14 5.18 1.91
CA LEU A 30 19.81 4.69 3.12
C LEU A 30 19.96 3.16 3.00
N PRO A 31 21.17 2.65 2.71
CA PRO A 31 21.39 1.22 2.57
C PRO A 31 21.36 0.51 3.94
N PRO A 32 21.26 -0.83 3.96
CA PRO A 32 21.50 -1.63 5.16
C PRO A 32 22.89 -1.37 5.78
N PRO A 33 23.06 -1.53 7.11
CA PRO A 33 22.05 -1.95 8.09
C PRO A 33 21.20 -0.78 8.60
N THR A 34 19.88 -0.98 8.65
CA THR A 34 18.91 -0.07 9.29
C THR A 34 17.66 -0.89 9.64
N GLU A 35 16.94 -0.51 10.69
CA GLU A 35 15.65 -1.10 11.05
C GLU A 35 14.51 -0.25 10.46
N PRO A 36 13.65 -0.82 9.59
CA PRO A 36 12.52 -0.09 9.03
C PRO A 36 11.39 0.10 10.04
N LYS A 37 10.63 1.19 9.90
CA LYS A 37 9.39 1.42 10.63
C LYS A 37 8.18 1.23 9.72
N ALA A 38 7.02 0.97 10.32
CA ALA A 38 5.77 0.98 9.60
C ALA A 38 5.57 2.33 8.88
N GLY A 39 5.29 2.28 7.58
CA GLY A 39 5.13 3.42 6.71
C GLY A 39 6.40 3.88 5.99
N ASP A 40 7.59 3.40 6.36
CA ASP A 40 8.83 3.80 5.70
C ASP A 40 8.84 3.31 4.25
N LEU A 41 9.26 4.18 3.33
CA LEU A 41 9.41 3.82 1.93
C LEU A 41 10.69 3.02 1.72
N VAL A 42 10.61 1.98 0.90
CA VAL A 42 11.72 1.12 0.54
C VAL A 42 11.79 0.97 -0.98
N LEU A 43 12.98 1.13 -1.54
CA LEU A 43 13.27 0.63 -2.88
C LEU A 43 13.72 -0.82 -2.74
N ALA A 44 13.03 -1.73 -3.43
CA ALA A 44 13.35 -3.15 -3.40
C ALA A 44 13.41 -3.71 -4.82
N ARG A 45 14.16 -4.79 -5.00
CA ARG A 45 14.21 -5.56 -6.22
C ARG A 45 13.39 -6.84 -6.08
N ILE A 46 12.65 -7.22 -7.12
CA ILE A 46 12.01 -8.53 -7.19
C ILE A 46 13.09 -9.61 -7.32
N GLU A 47 13.10 -10.54 -6.37
CA GLU A 47 13.97 -11.72 -6.40
C GLU A 47 13.25 -12.89 -7.06
N ALA A 48 12.05 -13.23 -6.58
CA ALA A 48 11.24 -14.31 -7.12
C ALA A 48 9.74 -13.98 -7.05
N LEU A 49 9.03 -14.26 -8.15
CA LEU A 49 7.58 -14.09 -8.20
C LEU A 49 6.86 -15.20 -7.43
N GLY A 50 5.88 -14.79 -6.63
CA GLY A 50 5.02 -15.69 -5.87
C GLY A 50 3.54 -15.36 -6.10
N HIS A 51 2.79 -15.20 -5.02
CA HIS A 51 1.36 -14.89 -5.06
C HIS A 51 1.02 -13.61 -5.84
N HIS A 52 1.70 -12.50 -5.54
CA HIS A 52 1.44 -11.22 -6.19
C HIS A 52 2.34 -11.01 -7.41
N LYS A 53 1.82 -11.38 -8.58
CA LYS A 53 2.54 -11.25 -9.88
C LYS A 53 2.47 -9.85 -10.50
N ALA A 54 1.79 -8.93 -9.84
CA ALA A 54 1.63 -7.55 -10.28
C ALA A 54 1.61 -6.62 -9.07
N VAL A 55 2.08 -5.38 -9.27
CA VAL A 55 1.96 -4.29 -8.32
C VAL A 55 0.93 -3.28 -8.83
N GLU A 56 0.07 -2.80 -7.94
CA GLU A 56 -0.87 -1.73 -8.25
C GLU A 56 -0.12 -0.40 -8.27
N LEU A 57 -0.10 0.27 -9.42
CA LEU A 57 0.53 1.57 -9.61
C LEU A 57 -0.30 2.68 -8.97
N LEU A 58 0.27 3.88 -8.89
CA LEU A 58 -0.40 5.08 -8.36
C LEU A 58 -1.75 5.38 -9.03
N SER A 59 -1.91 5.00 -10.30
CA SER A 59 -3.14 5.16 -11.09
C SER A 59 -4.20 4.09 -10.81
N GLY A 60 -3.93 3.09 -9.98
CA GLY A 60 -4.78 1.91 -9.83
C GLY A 60 -4.51 0.82 -10.88
N ARG A 61 -3.74 1.11 -11.92
CA ARG A 61 -3.36 0.11 -12.93
C ARG A 61 -2.47 -0.96 -12.31
N LYS A 62 -2.79 -2.24 -12.54
CA LYS A 62 -1.91 -3.36 -12.16
C LYS A 62 -0.80 -3.53 -13.20
N ALA A 63 0.44 -3.31 -12.80
CA ALA A 63 1.62 -3.56 -13.62
C ALA A 63 2.18 -4.94 -13.32
N ALA A 64 2.30 -5.79 -14.33
CA ALA A 64 2.96 -7.09 -14.21
C ALA A 64 4.38 -6.91 -13.69
N LEU A 65 4.82 -7.81 -12.81
CA LEU A 65 6.17 -7.86 -12.27
C LEU A 65 7.00 -8.90 -13.01
N ALA A 66 8.28 -8.61 -13.16
CA ALA A 66 9.31 -9.53 -13.63
C ALA A 66 10.42 -9.62 -12.58
N ALA A 67 11.20 -10.71 -12.61
CA ALA A 67 12.41 -10.81 -11.82
C ALA A 67 13.32 -9.62 -12.16
N THR A 68 14.07 -9.12 -11.16
CA THR A 68 14.96 -7.95 -11.26
C THR A 68 14.29 -6.59 -11.38
N ASP A 69 12.97 -6.51 -11.52
CA ASP A 69 12.25 -5.23 -11.45
C ASP A 69 12.54 -4.52 -10.12
N GLU A 70 12.77 -3.21 -10.18
CA GLU A 70 12.78 -2.37 -8.98
C GLU A 70 11.39 -1.79 -8.72
N ILE A 71 11.01 -1.78 -7.45
CA ILE A 71 9.70 -1.32 -6.98
C ILE A 71 9.86 -0.45 -5.73
N VAL A 72 8.99 0.55 -5.60
CA VAL A 72 8.90 1.38 -4.40
C VAL A 72 7.66 0.98 -3.62
N LEU A 73 7.88 0.49 -2.40
CA LEU A 73 6.86 0.01 -1.48
C LEU A 73 6.88 0.81 -0.18
N ALA A 74 5.87 0.57 0.67
CA ALA A 74 5.89 1.00 2.07
C ALA A 74 5.97 -0.22 2.99
N TYR A 75 6.77 -0.16 4.05
CA TYR A 75 6.75 -1.17 5.10
C TYR A 75 5.43 -1.14 5.88
N GLY A 76 4.90 -2.29 6.25
CA GLY A 76 3.71 -2.34 7.09
C GLY A 76 3.37 -3.75 7.57
N ASN A 77 2.75 -3.82 8.74
CA ASN A 77 2.18 -5.08 9.24
C ASN A 77 0.95 -5.45 8.41
N ARG A 78 0.71 -6.73 8.25
CA ARG A 78 -0.45 -7.25 7.54
C ARG A 78 -1.03 -8.46 8.26
N TYR A 79 -2.32 -8.38 8.57
CA TYR A 79 -3.08 -9.48 9.14
C TYR A 79 -4.21 -9.83 8.18
N ALA A 80 -3.94 -10.78 7.28
CA ALA A 80 -4.89 -11.22 6.28
C ALA A 80 -5.08 -12.75 6.37
N PRO A 81 -6.11 -13.24 7.11
CA PRO A 81 -6.32 -14.67 7.34
C PRO A 81 -6.39 -15.52 6.07
N ASP A 82 -6.97 -14.98 5.00
CA ASP A 82 -7.06 -15.68 3.71
C ASP A 82 -5.81 -15.54 2.85
N GLN A 83 -4.79 -14.82 3.33
CA GLN A 83 -3.52 -14.59 2.63
C GLN A 83 -2.34 -14.66 3.59
N PHE A 84 -1.71 -13.52 3.91
CA PHE A 84 -0.45 -13.45 4.65
C PHE A 84 -0.65 -12.78 6.01
N GLU A 85 -0.12 -13.41 7.06
CA GLU A 85 0.28 -12.73 8.29
C GLU A 85 1.73 -12.27 8.14
N ALA A 86 1.99 -10.98 8.34
CA ALA A 86 3.30 -10.41 8.14
C ALA A 86 3.58 -9.24 9.09
N ILE A 87 4.84 -9.13 9.51
CA ILE A 87 5.32 -8.08 10.41
C ILE A 87 6.45 -7.27 9.77
N VAL A 88 6.56 -6.00 10.13
CA VAL A 88 7.73 -5.19 9.75
C VAL A 88 8.98 -5.83 10.37
N PRO A 89 10.00 -6.18 9.57
CA PRO A 89 11.22 -6.82 10.08
C PRO A 89 12.05 -5.84 10.91
N ARG A 90 12.99 -6.37 11.71
CA ARG A 90 13.93 -5.57 12.52
C ARG A 90 15.22 -5.20 11.76
N ASP A 91 15.25 -5.50 10.47
CA ASP A 91 16.38 -5.27 9.56
C ASP A 91 15.86 -5.07 8.13
N LEU A 92 16.76 -4.64 7.23
CA LEU A 92 16.51 -4.54 5.79
C LEU A 92 16.94 -5.82 5.04
N GLY A 93 16.84 -6.99 5.67
CA GLY A 93 17.10 -8.28 5.02
C GLY A 93 16.04 -8.63 3.96
N PRO A 94 16.26 -9.71 3.20
CA PRO A 94 15.27 -10.24 2.27
C PRO A 94 13.90 -10.42 2.94
N CYS A 95 12.85 -9.98 2.26
CA CYS A 95 11.49 -10.03 2.77
C CYS A 95 10.50 -10.20 1.61
N HIS A 96 9.26 -9.73 1.80
CA HIS A 96 8.18 -10.07 0.88
C HIS A 96 7.30 -8.87 0.54
N MET A 97 6.80 -8.86 -0.69
CA MET A 97 5.65 -8.05 -1.05
C MET A 97 4.38 -8.81 -0.64
N VAL A 98 3.77 -8.39 0.47
CA VAL A 98 2.63 -9.09 1.09
C VAL A 98 1.28 -8.54 0.63
N ALA A 99 1.23 -7.42 -0.09
CA ALA A 99 0.02 -6.94 -0.74
C ALA A 99 0.35 -6.28 -2.08
N ALA A 100 -0.46 -6.55 -3.11
CA ALA A 100 -0.31 -5.94 -4.43
C ALA A 100 -0.43 -4.40 -4.41
N GLY A 101 -1.10 -3.82 -3.41
CA GLY A 101 -1.12 -2.37 -3.17
C GLY A 101 0.25 -1.78 -2.82
N GLY A 102 1.21 -2.63 -2.44
CA GLY A 102 2.59 -2.25 -2.19
C GLY A 102 3.02 -2.26 -0.73
N VAL A 103 2.79 -3.37 -0.04
CA VAL A 103 3.24 -3.54 1.35
C VAL A 103 4.45 -4.47 1.40
N ALA A 104 5.57 -3.97 1.88
CA ALA A 104 6.78 -4.74 2.18
C ALA A 104 6.75 -5.22 3.64
N SER A 105 7.03 -6.49 3.88
CA SER A 105 7.00 -7.08 5.22
C SER A 105 7.63 -8.48 5.22
N ARG A 106 8.02 -8.99 6.40
CA ARG A 106 8.36 -10.41 6.55
C ARG A 106 7.07 -11.20 6.79
N ALA A 107 6.66 -12.01 5.82
CA ALA A 107 5.59 -12.98 5.99
C ALA A 107 6.02 -14.03 7.02
N MET A 108 5.14 -14.31 7.98
CA MET A 108 5.37 -15.25 9.07
C MET A 108 4.60 -16.55 8.83
N THR A 109 3.33 -16.42 8.43
CA THR A 109 2.43 -17.52 8.12
C THR A 109 1.49 -17.12 6.97
N TRP A 110 0.92 -18.12 6.29
CA TRP A 110 -0.12 -17.88 5.28
C TRP A 110 -1.04 -19.08 5.10
N HIS A 111 -2.22 -18.80 4.56
CA HIS A 111 -3.23 -19.81 4.27
C HIS A 111 -2.70 -20.86 3.27
N ASP A 112 -3.03 -22.14 3.44
CA ASP A 112 -2.58 -23.26 2.58
C ASP A 112 -2.90 -23.08 1.07
N LYS A 113 -4.03 -22.46 0.75
CA LYS A 113 -4.48 -22.10 -0.61
C LYS A 113 -3.76 -20.88 -1.20
N THR A 114 -2.94 -20.18 -0.41
CA THR A 114 -2.16 -19.03 -0.85
C THR A 114 -0.76 -19.48 -1.27
N MET A 115 -0.41 -19.22 -2.54
CA MET A 115 0.97 -19.41 -3.03
C MET A 115 1.98 -18.66 -2.16
N SER A 116 3.23 -19.11 -2.13
CA SER A 116 4.31 -18.41 -1.44
C SER A 116 4.34 -16.92 -1.79
N PRO A 117 4.63 -16.03 -0.83
CA PRO A 117 4.66 -14.60 -1.09
C PRO A 117 5.76 -14.22 -2.10
N THR A 118 5.57 -13.10 -2.80
CA THR A 118 6.58 -12.60 -3.75
C THR A 118 7.80 -12.09 -3.00
N ALA A 119 8.96 -12.68 -3.26
CA ALA A 119 10.21 -12.38 -2.58
C ALA A 119 10.85 -11.11 -3.14
N ILE A 120 11.31 -10.25 -2.23
CA ILE A 120 11.95 -8.99 -2.54
C ILE A 120 13.22 -8.81 -1.73
N VAL A 121 14.21 -8.16 -2.33
CA VAL A 121 15.44 -7.75 -1.65
C VAL A 121 15.41 -6.23 -1.49
N PRO A 122 15.30 -5.70 -0.26
CA PRO A 122 15.46 -4.28 0.00
C PRO A 122 16.83 -3.78 -0.46
N LEU A 123 16.85 -2.71 -1.25
CA LEU A 123 18.08 -2.03 -1.68
C LEU A 123 18.42 -0.87 -0.73
N GLY A 124 17.39 -0.30 -0.07
CA GLY A 124 17.53 0.71 0.96
C GLY A 124 16.21 1.44 1.23
N LEU A 125 16.18 2.19 2.34
CA LEU A 125 15.08 3.09 2.63
C LEU A 125 15.19 4.37 1.80
N VAL A 126 14.06 4.85 1.30
CA VAL A 126 14.00 6.08 0.51
C VAL A 126 14.03 7.28 1.46
N THR A 127 14.92 8.22 1.17
CA THR A 127 15.16 9.41 2.00
C THR A 127 15.10 10.70 1.16
N ASN A 128 14.95 11.83 1.83
CA ASN A 128 15.10 13.16 1.22
C ASN A 128 16.58 13.60 1.13
N SER A 129 16.86 14.78 0.59
CA SER A 129 18.21 15.39 0.52
C SER A 129 18.93 15.49 1.85
N CYS A 130 18.19 15.59 2.95
CA CYS A 130 18.75 15.68 4.30
C CYS A 130 18.98 14.31 4.94
N GLY A 131 18.74 13.21 4.21
CA GLY A 131 18.88 11.85 4.71
C GLY A 131 17.76 11.38 5.65
N ARG A 132 16.67 12.14 5.80
CA ARG A 132 15.51 11.70 6.58
C ARG A 132 14.70 10.69 5.75
N VAL A 133 14.44 9.52 6.34
CA VAL A 133 13.57 8.48 5.78
C VAL A 133 12.17 9.05 5.52
N LEU A 134 11.67 8.82 4.30
CA LEU A 134 10.31 9.18 3.94
C LEU A 134 9.35 8.14 4.48
N ASN A 135 8.37 8.59 5.27
CA ASN A 135 7.31 7.75 5.80
C ASN A 135 5.96 8.23 5.26
N VAL A 136 5.07 7.32 4.85
CA VAL A 136 3.74 7.67 4.34
C VAL A 136 2.91 8.50 5.32
N ALA A 137 3.15 8.38 6.62
CA ALA A 137 2.47 9.17 7.66
C ALA A 137 2.80 10.67 7.56
N ASP A 138 4.00 11.04 7.10
CA ASP A 138 4.40 12.43 6.87
C ASP A 138 3.59 13.10 5.74
N PHE A 139 2.87 12.30 4.96
CA PHE A 139 2.05 12.72 3.82
C PHE A 139 0.57 12.40 4.02
N ALA A 140 0.11 12.24 5.26
CA ALA A 140 -1.29 11.98 5.58
C ALA A 140 -2.24 13.07 5.04
N VAL A 141 -3.54 12.76 4.94
CA VAL A 141 -4.55 13.79 4.67
C VAL A 141 -4.62 14.69 5.89
N ALA A 142 -4.38 15.99 5.70
CA ALA A 142 -4.49 16.96 6.80
C ALA A 142 -5.92 16.97 7.35
N PRO A 143 -6.10 16.96 8.69
CA PRO A 143 -7.42 17.10 9.28
C PRO A 143 -8.08 18.37 8.76
N GLN A 144 -9.30 18.24 8.26
CA GLN A 144 -10.13 19.38 7.88
C GLN A 144 -11.13 19.62 9.01
N PRO A 145 -11.33 20.88 9.45
CA PRO A 145 -12.38 21.18 10.41
C PRO A 145 -13.72 20.74 9.81
N ALA A 146 -14.44 19.89 10.55
CA ALA A 146 -15.73 19.38 10.12
C ALA A 146 -16.73 20.54 10.08
N ARG A 147 -17.15 20.94 8.87
CA ARG A 147 -18.20 21.95 8.69
C ARG A 147 -19.60 21.38 8.96
N LEU A 148 -19.74 20.05 8.84
CA LEU A 148 -20.95 19.28 9.07
C LEU A 148 -20.57 17.92 9.66
N ILE A 149 -21.47 17.34 10.46
CA ILE A 149 -21.36 15.96 10.94
C ILE A 149 -22.41 15.13 10.18
N PRO A 150 -22.04 14.46 9.07
CA PRO A 150 -22.98 13.66 8.32
C PRO A 150 -23.38 12.41 9.11
N PRO A 151 -24.61 11.88 8.95
CA PRO A 151 -24.95 10.55 9.42
C PRO A 151 -23.90 9.54 8.93
N THR A 152 -23.30 8.82 9.87
CA THR A 152 -22.17 7.91 9.58
C THR A 152 -22.62 6.46 9.75
N ILE A 153 -22.51 5.69 8.67
CA ILE A 153 -22.81 4.25 8.67
C ILE A 153 -21.49 3.49 8.68
N VAL A 154 -21.25 2.67 9.70
CA VAL A 154 -20.06 1.83 9.82
C VAL A 154 -20.39 0.40 9.40
N VAL A 155 -19.70 -0.10 8.38
CA VAL A 155 -19.79 -1.50 7.94
C VAL A 155 -18.59 -2.27 8.47
N PHE A 156 -18.80 -3.10 9.48
CA PHE A 156 -17.79 -3.99 10.05
C PHE A 156 -18.15 -5.46 9.80
N GLY A 157 -17.23 -6.37 10.11
CA GLY A 157 -17.42 -7.80 9.88
C GLY A 157 -16.28 -8.61 10.50
N THR A 158 -16.57 -9.88 10.78
CA THR A 158 -15.73 -10.75 11.62
C THR A 158 -14.51 -11.35 10.92
N SER A 159 -14.47 -11.34 9.57
CA SER A 159 -13.35 -11.91 8.80
C SER A 159 -13.17 -11.23 7.44
N MET A 160 -12.10 -11.56 6.71
CA MET A 160 -11.99 -11.26 5.28
C MET A 160 -13.14 -11.87 4.49
N ASN A 161 -13.43 -11.30 3.32
CA ASN A 161 -14.47 -11.80 2.40
C ASN A 161 -15.89 -11.93 2.99
N SER A 162 -16.17 -11.29 4.12
CA SER A 162 -17.48 -11.28 4.79
C SER A 162 -18.52 -10.33 4.15
N GLY A 163 -18.30 -9.87 2.93
CA GLY A 163 -19.20 -8.95 2.22
C GLY A 163 -19.08 -7.45 2.56
N LYS A 164 -18.16 -7.04 3.45
CA LYS A 164 -18.02 -5.61 3.88
C LYS A 164 -17.94 -4.61 2.73
N THR A 165 -16.98 -4.80 1.82
CA THR A 165 -16.77 -3.87 0.70
C THR A 165 -18.00 -3.85 -0.22
N THR A 166 -18.60 -5.01 -0.51
CA THR A 166 -19.81 -5.12 -1.35
C THR A 166 -21.01 -4.40 -0.73
N THR A 167 -21.22 -4.57 0.58
CA THR A 167 -22.28 -3.88 1.33
C THR A 167 -22.06 -2.37 1.32
N ALA A 168 -20.83 -1.91 1.58
CA ALA A 168 -20.49 -0.49 1.54
C ALA A 168 -20.75 0.10 0.14
N ALA A 169 -20.32 -0.57 -0.94
CA ALA A 169 -20.56 -0.10 -2.31
C ALA A 169 -22.06 -0.06 -2.65
N SER A 170 -22.84 -1.05 -2.19
CA SER A 170 -24.29 -1.08 -2.39
C SER A 170 -25.00 0.07 -1.66
N LEU A 171 -24.57 0.38 -0.42
CA LEU A 171 -25.08 1.51 0.35
C LEU A 171 -24.77 2.85 -0.34
N VAL A 172 -23.51 3.04 -0.77
CA VAL A 172 -23.09 4.24 -1.51
C VAL A 172 -23.95 4.42 -2.76
N ARG A 173 -24.13 3.36 -3.54
CA ARG A 173 -24.93 3.40 -4.78
C ARG A 173 -26.40 3.72 -4.52
N GLY A 174 -27.00 3.12 -3.50
CA GLY A 174 -28.40 3.37 -3.12
C GLY A 174 -28.63 4.81 -2.68
N LEU A 175 -27.79 5.31 -1.76
CA LEU A 175 -27.89 6.68 -1.23
C LEU A 175 -27.62 7.73 -2.31
N THR A 176 -26.62 7.51 -3.16
CA THR A 176 -26.34 8.42 -4.29
C THR A 176 -27.53 8.49 -5.24
N ARG A 177 -28.15 7.35 -5.57
CA ARG A 177 -29.37 7.29 -6.42
C ARG A 177 -30.59 7.94 -5.78
N ALA A 178 -30.62 8.01 -4.45
CA ALA A 178 -31.65 8.74 -3.71
C ALA A 178 -31.38 10.25 -3.62
N GLY A 179 -30.30 10.75 -4.25
CA GLY A 179 -29.98 12.18 -4.32
C GLY A 179 -29.09 12.70 -3.19
N PHE A 180 -28.51 11.83 -2.35
CA PHE A 180 -27.57 12.23 -1.30
C PHE A 180 -26.14 12.35 -1.83
N ALA A 181 -25.38 13.31 -1.29
CA ALA A 181 -23.92 13.32 -1.41
C ALA A 181 -23.33 12.33 -0.40
N VAL A 182 -22.51 11.39 -0.87
CA VAL A 182 -22.01 10.28 -0.05
C VAL A 182 -20.49 10.24 -0.08
N GLY A 183 -19.87 10.44 1.08
CA GLY A 183 -18.44 10.14 1.26
C GLY A 183 -18.24 8.68 1.65
N ALA A 184 -17.14 8.07 1.20
CA ALA A 184 -16.76 6.71 1.58
C ALA A 184 -15.30 6.67 2.03
N ALA A 185 -15.03 5.97 3.12
CA ALA A 185 -13.68 5.80 3.65
C ALA A 185 -13.45 4.37 4.11
N LYS A 186 -12.28 3.83 3.76
CA LYS A 186 -11.78 2.56 4.29
C LYS A 186 -10.64 2.83 5.26
N VAL A 187 -10.93 2.64 6.54
CA VAL A 187 -10.03 3.00 7.64
C VAL A 187 -8.95 1.93 7.89
N THR A 188 -9.23 0.68 7.52
CA THR A 188 -8.31 -0.45 7.66
C THR A 188 -8.15 -1.19 6.34
N GLY A 189 -6.92 -1.56 6.01
CA GLY A 189 -6.63 -2.31 4.79
C GLY A 189 -5.18 -2.17 4.34
N THR A 190 -4.87 -2.75 3.19
CA THR A 190 -3.50 -2.85 2.66
C THR A 190 -3.14 -1.70 1.71
N GLY A 191 -3.92 -0.62 1.73
CA GLY A 191 -3.77 0.51 0.80
C GLY A 191 -3.85 0.08 -0.67
N ALA A 192 -4.80 -0.79 -1.04
CA ALA A 192 -5.10 -1.12 -2.43
C ALA A 192 -6.16 -0.16 -2.99
N GLY A 193 -6.03 0.24 -4.25
CA GLY A 193 -6.94 1.16 -4.92
C GLY A 193 -8.26 0.53 -5.33
N ASN A 194 -8.35 -0.81 -5.47
CA ASN A 194 -9.62 -1.47 -5.83
C ASN A 194 -10.81 -1.03 -4.95
N ASP A 195 -10.61 -0.87 -3.64
CA ASP A 195 -11.68 -0.41 -2.75
C ASP A 195 -12.02 1.07 -3.03
N LEU A 196 -11.03 1.93 -3.30
CA LEU A 196 -11.24 3.34 -3.65
C LEU A 196 -12.06 3.46 -4.93
N TRP A 197 -11.63 2.77 -6.00
CA TRP A 197 -12.27 2.83 -7.31
C TRP A 197 -13.69 2.28 -7.25
N LEU A 198 -13.92 1.18 -6.55
CA LEU A 198 -15.26 0.62 -6.38
C LEU A 198 -16.22 1.59 -5.67
N MET A 199 -15.75 2.34 -4.67
CA MET A 199 -16.58 3.35 -4.01
C MET A 199 -16.88 4.54 -4.93
N MET A 200 -15.90 4.98 -5.73
CA MET A 200 -16.12 6.02 -6.74
C MET A 200 -17.11 5.58 -7.82
N ASP A 201 -16.99 4.35 -8.33
CA ASP A 201 -17.91 3.76 -9.31
C ASP A 201 -19.33 3.60 -8.74
N ALA A 202 -19.44 3.41 -7.42
CA ALA A 202 -20.72 3.38 -6.73
C ALA A 202 -21.35 4.78 -6.56
N GLY A 203 -20.59 5.86 -6.75
CA GLY A 203 -21.07 7.25 -6.68
C GLY A 203 -20.54 8.07 -5.50
N ALA A 204 -19.54 7.58 -4.76
CA ALA A 204 -18.93 8.35 -3.68
C ALA A 204 -18.17 9.58 -4.21
N CYS A 205 -18.24 10.70 -3.49
CA CYS A 205 -17.55 11.95 -3.79
C CYS A 205 -16.77 12.53 -2.61
#